data_AF-A0A819VL23-F1
#
_entry.id   AF-A0A819VL23-F1
#
_cell.length_a   1.000
_cell.length_b   1.000
_cell.length_c   1.000
_cell.angle_alpha   90.00
_cell.angle_beta   90.00
_cell.angle_gamma   90.00
#
_symmetry.space_group_name_H-M   'P 1'
#
loop_
_entity.id
_entity.type
_entity.pdbx_description
1 polymer ?
#
loop_
_entity_poly.entity_id
_entity_poly.type
_entity_poly.pdbx_seq_one_letter_code
_entity_poly.pdbx_strand_id
1 'polypeptide(L)'
;MLAKIFVLLCFISISNSQTNCRTTSWWVLLPFSKTTLQSFLDESKEELTFNSSNPLASFMKNNEHPVYFEFNQQNQCQQNSLPPWLANATEQTFVEFKLEIPYLIRQNKTVMLKPLIYQNNLIDVSATRFVYGLPTYFVSFNR
;
A
#
# COMPACT_ATOMS: atom_id res chain seq x y z
N MET A 1 -12.38 -28.90 26.41
CA MET A 1 -12.33 -27.43 26.59
C MET A 1 -10.88 -26.91 26.61
N LEU A 2 -9.96 -27.59 27.29
CA LEU A 2 -8.53 -27.23 27.38
C LEU A 2 -7.79 -27.16 26.03
N ALA A 3 -8.09 -28.03 25.06
CA ALA A 3 -7.45 -27.99 23.74
C ALA A 3 -7.74 -26.70 22.94
N LYS A 4 -8.92 -26.08 23.13
CA LYS A 4 -9.27 -24.82 22.45
C LYS A 4 -8.52 -23.62 23.03
N ILE A 5 -8.21 -23.67 24.33
CA ILE A 5 -7.42 -22.63 25.02
C ILE A 5 -5.93 -22.75 24.63
N PHE A 6 -5.42 -23.97 24.47
CA PHE A 6 -4.03 -24.18 24.04
C PHE A 6 -3.77 -23.66 22.62
N VAL A 7 -4.69 -23.89 21.68
CA VAL A 7 -4.62 -23.33 20.32
C VAL A 7 -4.66 -21.81 20.36
N LEU A 8 -5.54 -21.21 21.18
CA LEU A 8 -5.65 -19.75 21.33
C LEU A 8 -4.37 -19.12 21.91
N LEU A 9 -3.72 -19.78 22.88
CA LEU A 9 -2.48 -19.31 23.50
C LEU A 9 -1.27 -19.43 22.55
N CYS A 10 -1.22 -20.45 21.68
CA CYS A 10 -0.19 -20.52 20.63
C CYS A 10 -0.27 -19.34 19.65
N PHE A 11 -1.47 -18.81 19.35
CA PHE A 11 -1.62 -17.63 18.49
C PHE A 11 -1.19 -16.32 19.16
N ILE A 12 -1.38 -16.20 20.49
CA ILE A 12 -1.03 -14.98 21.24
C ILE A 12 0.50 -14.84 21.39
N SER A 13 1.26 -15.94 21.39
CA SER A 13 2.73 -15.89 21.52
C SER A 13 3.50 -15.56 20.23
N ILE A 14 2.82 -15.49 19.08
CA ILE A 14 3.46 -15.18 17.77
C ILE A 14 3.59 -13.65 17.57
N SER A 15 2.95 -12.83 18.41
CA SER A 15 2.81 -11.39 18.21
C SER A 15 4.07 -10.54 18.51
N ASN A 16 5.21 -11.16 18.82
CA ASN A 16 6.50 -10.46 19.02
C ASN A 16 7.60 -10.93 18.07
N SER A 17 7.24 -11.61 16.98
CA SER A 17 8.23 -11.94 15.96
C SER A 17 8.55 -10.69 15.14
N GLN A 18 9.81 -10.28 15.20
CA GLN A 18 10.34 -9.31 14.23
C GLN A 18 10.28 -9.98 12.86
N THR A 19 9.33 -9.54 12.03
CA THR A 19 9.34 -9.87 10.61
C THR A 19 10.36 -8.95 9.96
N ASN A 20 11.49 -9.51 9.53
CA ASN A 20 12.49 -8.78 8.79
C ASN A 20 12.31 -9.08 7.30
N CYS A 21 11.95 -8.07 6.53
CA CYS A 21 11.87 -8.15 5.07
C CYS A 21 12.90 -7.22 4.45
N ARG A 22 13.47 -7.63 3.33
CA ARG A 22 14.20 -6.71 2.47
C ARG A 22 13.20 -6.06 1.51
N THR A 23 13.05 -4.74 1.65
CA THR A 23 12.16 -3.94 0.81
C THR A 23 12.98 -3.19 -0.23
N THR A 24 12.60 -3.32 -1.50
CA THR A 24 13.07 -2.47 -2.59
C THR A 24 11.88 -1.68 -3.10
N SER A 25 11.99 -0.36 -3.13
CA SER A 25 10.95 0.54 -3.63
C SER A 25 11.51 1.41 -4.73
N TRP A 26 10.73 1.61 -5.78
CA TRP A 26 11.00 2.64 -6.78
C TRP A 26 9.73 3.45 -7.01
N TRP A 27 9.90 4.77 -7.13
CA TRP A 27 8.81 5.68 -7.44
C TRP A 27 9.14 6.50 -8.67
N VAL A 28 8.12 6.77 -9.47
CA VAL A 28 8.16 7.75 -10.55
C VAL A 28 7.16 8.85 -10.20
N LEU A 29 7.65 10.08 -10.12
CA LEU A 29 6.81 11.26 -9.98
C LEU A 29 6.47 11.78 -11.37
N LEU A 30 5.19 11.83 -11.70
CA LEU A 30 4.70 12.42 -12.95
C LEU A 30 3.83 13.65 -12.65
N PRO A 31 3.97 14.74 -13.43
CA PRO A 31 3.10 15.89 -13.33
C PRO A 31 1.78 15.60 -14.05
N PHE A 32 0.67 15.85 -13.38
CA PHE A 32 -0.67 15.80 -13.99
C PHE A 32 -1.34 17.16 -13.86
N SER A 33 -2.16 17.53 -14.85
CA SER A 33 -2.98 18.74 -14.74
C SER A 33 -3.93 18.63 -13.55
N LYS A 34 -4.00 19.69 -12.73
CA LYS A 34 -4.98 19.80 -11.64
C LYS A 34 -6.41 19.65 -12.15
N THR A 35 -6.71 20.12 -13.37
CA THR A 35 -8.05 19.98 -13.96
C THR A 35 -8.42 18.53 -14.22
N THR A 36 -7.51 17.76 -14.83
CA THR A 36 -7.72 16.33 -15.11
C THR A 36 -7.85 15.53 -13.82
N LEU A 37 -7.00 15.81 -12.84
CA LEU A 37 -7.10 15.16 -11.53
C LEU A 37 -8.37 15.56 -10.78
N GLN A 38 -8.81 16.82 -10.86
CA GLN A 38 -10.06 17.22 -10.21
C GLN A 38 -11.25 16.45 -10.79
N SER A 39 -11.33 16.30 -12.12
CA SER A 39 -12.39 15.48 -12.74
C SER A 39 -12.36 14.03 -12.24
N PHE A 40 -11.17 13.44 -12.10
CA PHE A 40 -11.01 12.11 -11.51
C PHE A 40 -11.45 12.04 -10.03
N LEU A 41 -11.10 13.04 -9.22
CA LEU A 41 -11.51 13.12 -7.82
C LEU A 41 -13.03 13.29 -7.68
N ASP A 42 -13.66 14.11 -8.52
CA ASP A 42 -15.10 14.35 -8.53
C ASP A 42 -15.87 13.05 -8.84
N GLU A 43 -15.36 12.22 -9.75
CA GLU A 43 -15.92 10.89 -10.06
C GLU A 43 -15.85 9.92 -8.87
N SER A 44 -14.83 10.04 -8.02
CA SER A 44 -14.65 9.19 -6.84
C SER A 44 -15.67 9.45 -5.73
N LYS A 45 -16.41 10.58 -5.80
CA LYS A 45 -17.33 11.08 -4.76
C LYS A 45 -16.66 11.37 -3.41
N GLU A 46 -15.33 11.37 -3.34
CA GLU A 46 -14.63 11.84 -2.16
C GLU A 46 -14.54 13.36 -2.14
N GLU A 47 -14.85 13.98 -1.01
CA GLU A 47 -14.66 15.43 -0.81
C GLU A 47 -13.17 15.73 -0.59
N LEU A 48 -12.46 15.96 -1.69
CA LEU A 48 -11.01 16.18 -1.73
C LEU A 48 -10.67 17.46 -2.51
N THR A 49 -9.73 18.24 -2.01
CA THR A 49 -9.18 19.41 -2.70
C THR A 49 -7.65 19.42 -2.69
N PHE A 50 -7.01 20.11 -3.63
CA PHE A 50 -5.54 20.19 -3.65
C PHE A 50 -5.01 21.10 -2.54
N ASN A 51 -3.98 20.65 -1.82
CA ASN A 51 -3.23 21.48 -0.89
C ASN A 51 -2.20 22.33 -1.64
N SER A 52 -2.52 23.60 -1.86
CA SER A 52 -1.65 24.57 -2.56
C SER A 52 -0.42 25.01 -1.78
N SER A 53 -0.27 24.63 -0.51
CA SER A 53 0.86 25.03 0.35
C SER A 53 2.07 24.09 0.27
N ASN A 54 1.97 22.95 -0.42
CA ASN A 54 3.09 22.02 -0.55
C ASN A 54 3.98 22.40 -1.76
N PRO A 55 5.31 22.24 -1.63
CA PRO A 55 6.23 22.57 -2.70
C PRO A 55 6.01 21.63 -3.90
N LEU A 56 5.93 22.22 -5.09
CA LEU A 56 5.99 21.49 -6.35
C LEU A 56 7.45 21.09 -6.64
N ALA A 57 7.65 19.95 -7.32
CA ALA A 57 8.97 19.62 -7.83
C ALA A 57 9.40 20.69 -8.86
N SER A 58 10.70 20.98 -8.94
CA SER A 58 11.24 22.11 -9.72
C SER A 58 10.88 22.09 -11.20
N PHE A 59 10.59 20.92 -11.77
CA PHE A 59 10.23 20.75 -13.17
C PHE A 59 8.71 20.91 -13.44
N MET A 60 7.89 21.03 -12.39
CA MET A 60 6.44 21.09 -12.50
C MET A 60 5.92 22.52 -12.66
N LYS A 61 4.82 22.68 -13.39
CA LYS A 61 4.13 23.96 -13.58
C LYS A 61 3.11 24.21 -12.47
N ASN A 62 2.72 25.48 -12.28
CA ASN A 62 1.77 25.89 -11.24
C ASN A 62 0.38 25.21 -11.34
N ASN A 63 -0.05 24.86 -12.56
CA ASN A 63 -1.31 24.16 -12.82
C ASN A 63 -1.18 22.63 -12.78
N GLU A 64 -0.02 22.09 -12.43
CA GLU A 64 0.23 20.66 -12.29
C GLU A 64 0.24 20.23 -10.82
N HIS A 65 0.02 18.94 -10.59
CA HIS A 65 0.04 18.29 -9.29
C HIS A 65 0.80 16.96 -9.40
N PRO A 66 1.62 16.58 -8.40
CA PRO A 66 2.40 15.36 -8.47
C PRO A 66 1.50 14.13 -8.34
N VAL A 67 1.78 13.10 -9.12
CA VAL A 67 1.23 11.76 -8.96
C VAL A 67 2.39 10.78 -8.87
N TYR A 68 2.38 9.95 -7.83
CA TYR A 68 3.39 8.93 -7.63
C TYR A 68 2.92 7.60 -8.21
N PHE A 69 3.77 6.97 -9.00
CA PHE A 69 3.66 5.58 -9.39
C PHE A 69 4.74 4.84 -8.62
N GLU A 70 4.35 4.08 -7.61
CA GLU A 70 5.28 3.38 -6.73
C GLU A 70 5.17 1.89 -6.97
N PHE A 71 6.30 1.24 -7.07
CA PHE A 71 6.42 -0.21 -7.03
C PHE A 71 7.26 -0.60 -5.83
N ASN A 72 6.71 -1.53 -5.08
CA ASN A 72 7.34 -2.13 -3.92
C ASN A 72 7.55 -3.61 -4.17
N GLN A 73 8.73 -4.08 -3.81
CA GLN A 73 9.04 -5.49 -3.72
C GLN A 73 9.57 -5.78 -2.33
N GLN A 74 8.94 -6.70 -1.62
CA GLN A 74 9.44 -7.28 -0.39
C GLN A 74 9.85 -8.71 -0.67
N ASN A 75 11.08 -9.05 -0.30
CA ASN A 75 11.60 -10.40 -0.39
C ASN A 75 12.32 -10.78 0.90
N GLN A 76 12.65 -12.07 1.04
CA GLN A 76 13.39 -12.60 2.19
C GLN A 76 12.70 -12.25 3.52
N CYS A 77 11.38 -12.31 3.57
CA CYS A 77 10.60 -12.03 4.77
C CYS A 77 10.76 -13.16 5.79
N GLN A 78 11.71 -13.00 6.70
CA GLN A 78 11.96 -13.97 7.76
C GLN A 78 11.05 -13.70 8.95
N GLN A 79 10.14 -14.64 9.22
CA GLN A 79 9.40 -14.68 10.47
C GLN A 79 10.18 -15.50 11.49
N ASN A 80 10.91 -14.82 12.37
CA ASN A 80 11.75 -15.46 13.41
C ASN A 80 10.96 -16.30 14.43
N SER A 81 9.62 -16.28 14.40
CA SER A 81 8.75 -17.10 15.24
C SER A 81 8.26 -18.39 14.59
N LEU A 82 8.42 -18.56 13.27
CA LEU A 82 7.98 -19.78 12.60
C LEU A 82 9.13 -20.80 12.53
N PRO A 83 8.84 -22.10 12.71
CA PRO A 83 9.81 -23.15 12.40
C PRO A 83 10.37 -22.96 10.98
N PRO A 84 11.68 -23.20 10.73
CA PRO A 84 12.30 -22.92 9.42
C PRO A 84 11.60 -23.54 8.21
N TRP A 85 11.01 -24.73 8.38
CA TRP A 85 10.25 -25.41 7.34
C TRP A 85 8.93 -24.72 6.98
N LEU A 86 8.32 -24.03 7.94
CA LEU A 86 7.14 -23.16 7.76
C LEU A 86 7.56 -21.78 7.26
N ALA A 87 8.59 -21.19 7.86
CA ALA A 87 9.10 -19.87 7.49
C ALA A 87 9.46 -19.81 6.00
N ASN A 88 10.22 -20.79 5.50
CA ASN A 88 10.60 -20.88 4.08
C ASN A 88 9.40 -21.12 3.14
N ALA A 89 8.35 -21.81 3.59
CA ALA A 89 7.12 -21.99 2.82
C ALA A 89 6.27 -20.70 2.77
N THR A 90 6.42 -19.83 3.77
CA THR A 90 5.75 -18.53 3.88
C THR A 90 6.61 -17.36 3.38
N GLU A 91 7.88 -17.58 3.04
CA GLU A 91 8.76 -16.60 2.37
C GLU A 91 8.25 -16.34 0.95
N GLN A 92 7.16 -15.60 0.86
CA GLN A 92 6.58 -15.19 -0.41
C GLN A 92 7.16 -13.84 -0.80
N THR A 93 7.56 -13.72 -2.06
CA THR A 93 7.89 -12.41 -2.62
C THR A 93 6.60 -11.63 -2.75
N PHE A 94 6.47 -10.55 -1.99
CA PHE A 94 5.37 -9.60 -2.13
C PHE A 94 5.79 -8.53 -3.14
N VAL A 95 4.93 -8.28 -4.12
CA VAL A 95 5.08 -7.24 -5.12
C VAL A 95 3.81 -6.41 -5.12
N GLU A 96 3.98 -5.11 -4.97
CA GLU A 96 2.91 -4.13 -5.01
C GLU A 96 3.24 -3.05 -6.03
N PHE A 97 2.25 -2.65 -6.81
CA PHE A 97 2.29 -1.43 -7.60
C PHE A 97 1.10 -0.56 -7.18
N LYS A 98 1.32 0.74 -6.97
CA LYS A 98 0.26 1.65 -6.56
C LYS A 98 0.41 3.02 -7.19
N LEU A 99 -0.74 3.64 -7.41
CA LEU A 99 -0.84 5.05 -7.77
C LEU A 99 -1.19 5.83 -6.50
N GLU A 100 -0.46 6.91 -6.23
CA GLU A 100 -0.73 7.77 -5.08
C GLU A 100 -0.87 9.24 -5.53
N ILE A 101 -1.95 9.87 -5.10
CA ILE A 101 -2.21 11.31 -5.29
C ILE A 101 -2.00 11.99 -3.91
N PRO A 102 -0.81 12.54 -3.64
CA PRO A 102 -0.45 13.16 -2.37
C PRO A 102 -1.08 14.54 -2.22
N TYR A 103 -0.87 15.18 -1.07
CA TYR A 103 -1.14 16.61 -0.84
C TYR A 103 -2.58 17.00 -1.17
N LEU A 104 -3.54 16.13 -0.85
CA LEU A 104 -4.96 16.47 -0.89
C LEU A 104 -5.42 16.92 0.50
N ILE A 105 -6.52 17.64 0.59
CA ILE A 105 -7.16 18.04 1.85
C ILE A 105 -8.49 17.30 1.97
N ARG A 106 -8.68 16.65 3.12
CA ARG A 106 -9.97 16.10 3.58
C ARG A 106 -10.20 16.56 5.01
N GLN A 107 -11.31 17.23 5.29
CA GLN A 107 -11.64 17.71 6.63
C GLN A 107 -10.47 18.48 7.30
N ASN A 108 -9.86 19.43 6.58
CA ASN A 108 -8.70 20.22 7.01
C ASN A 108 -7.42 19.42 7.35
N LYS A 109 -7.33 18.15 6.93
CA LYS A 109 -6.12 17.34 7.08
C LYS A 109 -5.52 17.05 5.72
N THR A 110 -4.18 17.12 5.64
CA THR A 110 -3.45 16.62 4.48
C THR A 110 -3.57 15.11 4.41
N VAL A 111 -4.03 14.60 3.27
CA VAL A 111 -4.22 13.19 2.98
C VAL A 111 -3.60 12.84 1.64
N MET A 112 -3.51 11.54 1.39
CA MET A 112 -3.09 10.95 0.13
C MET A 112 -4.17 9.97 -0.31
N LEU A 113 -4.62 10.10 -1.56
CA LEU A 113 -5.54 9.15 -2.16
C LEU A 113 -4.76 8.05 -2.87
N LYS A 114 -5.18 6.80 -2.67
CA LYS A 114 -4.63 5.61 -3.34
C LYS A 114 -5.71 4.96 -4.17
N PRO A 115 -6.00 5.46 -5.39
CA PRO A 115 -7.12 4.99 -6.17
C PRO A 115 -6.91 3.61 -6.77
N LEU A 116 -5.66 3.13 -6.81
CA LEU A 116 -5.33 1.87 -7.46
C LEU A 116 -4.12 1.23 -6.79
N ILE A 117 -4.27 -0.03 -6.37
CA ILE A 117 -3.19 -0.86 -5.87
C ILE A 117 -3.27 -2.23 -6.55
N TYR A 118 -2.16 -2.75 -7.06
CA TYR A 118 -2.03 -4.11 -7.54
C TYR A 118 -1.06 -4.87 -6.65
N GLN A 119 -1.42 -6.09 -6.26
CA GLN A 119 -0.58 -6.96 -5.45
C GLN A 119 -0.54 -8.37 -6.04
N ASN A 120 0.57 -9.07 -5.84
CA ASN A 120 0.77 -10.44 -6.37
C ASN A 120 0.36 -11.56 -5.40
N ASN A 121 -0.30 -11.20 -4.29
CA ASN A 121 -0.72 -12.13 -3.25
C ASN A 121 -2.21 -11.95 -2.92
N LEU A 122 -3.01 -13.01 -3.04
CA LEU A 122 -4.45 -12.97 -2.82
C LEU A 122 -4.83 -12.68 -1.34
N ILE A 123 -4.03 -13.16 -0.39
CA ILE A 123 -4.25 -12.94 1.04
C ILE A 123 -4.03 -11.46 1.36
N ASP A 124 -2.95 -10.86 0.86
CA ASP A 124 -2.64 -9.45 1.06
C ASP A 124 -3.67 -8.53 0.39
N VAL A 125 -4.16 -8.89 -0.81
CA VAL A 125 -5.25 -8.18 -1.49
C VAL A 125 -6.50 -8.17 -0.61
N SER A 126 -6.86 -9.34 -0.08
CA SER A 126 -8.05 -9.50 0.76
C SER A 126 -7.92 -8.74 2.08
N ALA A 127 -6.76 -8.81 2.73
CA ALA A 127 -6.47 -8.09 3.95
C ALA A 127 -6.48 -6.58 3.73
N THR A 128 -5.88 -6.09 2.64
CA THR A 128 -5.79 -4.66 2.33
C THR A 128 -7.17 -4.06 2.08
N ARG A 129 -8.03 -4.77 1.33
CA ARG A 129 -9.43 -4.38 1.14
C ARG A 129 -10.22 -4.40 2.45
N PHE A 130 -10.11 -5.46 3.23
CA PHE A 130 -10.93 -5.65 4.43
C PHE A 130 -10.54 -4.70 5.56
N VAL A 131 -9.24 -4.53 5.81
CA VAL A 131 -8.72 -3.74 6.94
C VAL A 131 -8.69 -2.24 6.61
N TYR A 132 -8.25 -1.88 5.39
CA TYR A 132 -8.03 -0.48 5.03
C TYR A 132 -9.07 0.08 4.05
N GLY A 133 -9.95 -0.75 3.49
CA GLY A 133 -10.93 -0.31 2.50
C GLY A 133 -10.32 0.15 1.18
N LEU A 134 -9.06 -0.22 0.88
CA LEU A 134 -8.36 0.27 -0.30
C LEU A 134 -8.70 -0.52 -1.57
N PRO A 135 -8.72 0.14 -2.75
CA PRO A 135 -9.01 -0.47 -4.04
C PRO A 135 -7.81 -1.29 -4.55
N THR A 136 -7.59 -2.44 -3.92
CA THR A 136 -6.47 -3.34 -4.23
C THR A 136 -6.91 -4.45 -5.16
N TYR A 137 -6.10 -4.89 -6.11
CA TYR A 137 -6.44 -5.94 -7.08
C TYR A 137 -5.31 -6.95 -7.19
N PHE A 138 -5.68 -8.22 -7.36
CA PHE A 138 -4.69 -9.25 -7.61
C PHE A 138 -4.17 -9.15 -9.04
N VAL A 139 -2.86 -9.26 -9.21
CA VAL A 139 -2.21 -9.41 -10.51
C VAL A 139 -1.17 -10.52 -10.45
N SER A 140 -1.11 -11.35 -11.48
CA SER A 140 0.00 -12.28 -11.66
C SER A 140 1.07 -11.60 -12.51
N PHE A 141 2.22 -11.31 -11.92
CA PHE A 141 3.39 -10.90 -12.68
C PHE A 141 4.04 -12.15 -13.29
N ASN A 142 3.58 -12.54 -14.48
CA ASN A 142 4.25 -13.58 -15.25
C ASN A 142 5.66 -13.09 -15.61
N ARG A 143 6.67 -13.87 -15.21
CA ARG A 143 8.04 -13.70 -15.67
C ARG A 143 8.23 -14.39 -17.01
#